data_AF-A0A7J5L208-F1
#
_entry.id   AF-A0A7J5L208-F1
#
_cell.length_a   1.000
_cell.length_b   1.000
_cell.length_c   1.000
_cell.angle_alpha   90.00
_cell.angle_beta   90.00
_cell.angle_gamma   90.00
#
_symmetry.space_group_name_H-M   'P 1'
#
loop_
_entity.id
_entity.type
_entity.pdbx_description
1 polymer ?
#
loop_
_entity_poly.entity_id
_entity_poly.type
_entity_poly.pdbx_seq_one_letter_code
_entity_poly.pdbx_strand_id
1 'polypeptide(L)'
;MKKFLYICFLFWVNSVFLMAQEKKESGQSSLYTDQYITDIYMSEPDRALQLLDEAEKKKVMMPARINDLRSMVYRNRYQCKLAFRYARRAYVQDSIAGNSPEHLLKMTIALAELSSLLSEYEVSNRYVVEGIRQARDMGNKRAEAKLLFCMGENKRWLSFKKDAYETFDEAIQLLRDADDAYGLRMLSYFNGVKMSFLIDDGLIDDALSVGLYRQKLLDKMEGKEGIQAAYLDLQKSYLYSKLAYLYYCLGDKEKAEECFIKYKSTLAASTPAGKYDATPYLFVTGRYREVLDNCRELKEVFRREDTINYQYRGILSKEIKAYTGLKEYEKAVKLSTVFIALTDSIYQREKTNAALELETLYDVDEREAHIAEQALKLKIRTISLAFIFFIVLLVLFFLWKVWLQNRNIKEKNRALVKYVNEALSEQKKKQQLSGADDKSILYNDLDTESSDIDKEYEINKQVFQKLDSLIRRDELYLSADLSREDLVRMAHMNNTRFAKMIKENTGTNLSGYINELRLNHAIHLLKEHPEYTLRAIAEASGINSMPTFHSLFKNKTGMTPSEFKKTQIDMKQ
;
A
#
# COMPACT_ATOMS: atom_id res chain seq x y z
N MET A 1 -15.97 -15.50 -13.39
CA MET A 1 -15.01 -16.36 -12.64
C MET A 1 -15.04 -17.88 -12.98
N LYS A 2 -14.89 -18.33 -14.24
CA LYS A 2 -14.82 -19.80 -14.56
C LYS A 2 -13.70 -20.57 -13.82
N LYS A 3 -12.57 -19.92 -13.53
CA LYS A 3 -11.36 -20.51 -12.93
C LYS A 3 -11.55 -20.99 -11.47
N PHE A 4 -12.49 -20.39 -10.73
CA PHE A 4 -12.63 -20.64 -9.28
C PHE A 4 -13.19 -22.03 -8.93
N LEU A 5 -13.98 -22.66 -9.81
CA LEU A 5 -14.80 -23.85 -9.46
C LEU A 5 -14.03 -25.05 -8.92
N TYR A 6 -12.98 -25.50 -9.62
CA TYR A 6 -12.16 -26.62 -9.18
C TYR A 6 -11.24 -26.23 -8.01
N ILE A 7 -10.83 -24.96 -7.96
CA ILE A 7 -10.01 -24.39 -6.89
C ILE A 7 -10.82 -24.36 -5.58
N CYS A 8 -12.10 -23.97 -5.60
CA CYS A 8 -13.00 -23.96 -4.44
C CYS A 8 -13.01 -25.29 -3.68
N PHE A 9 -13.21 -26.41 -4.39
CA PHE A 9 -13.35 -27.72 -3.76
C PHE A 9 -12.06 -28.24 -3.11
N LEU A 10 -10.90 -27.77 -3.57
CA LEU A 10 -9.59 -28.13 -3.04
C LEU A 10 -9.08 -27.12 -1.98
N PHE A 11 -9.48 -25.85 -2.06
CA PHE A 11 -9.19 -24.84 -1.03
C PHE A 11 -10.02 -25.03 0.25
N TRP A 12 -11.25 -25.54 0.15
CA TRP A 12 -12.19 -25.71 1.27
C TRP A 12 -11.63 -26.52 2.45
N VAL A 13 -10.59 -27.33 2.21
CA VAL A 13 -9.95 -28.20 3.20
C VAL A 13 -8.57 -27.68 3.66
N ASN A 14 -7.97 -26.76 2.91
CA ASN A 14 -6.59 -26.26 3.16
C ASN A 14 -6.53 -24.84 3.75
N SER A 15 -7.61 -24.05 3.68
CA SER A 15 -7.71 -22.76 4.40
C SER A 15 -7.91 -22.92 5.92
N VAL A 16 -8.30 -24.10 6.39
CA VAL A 16 -8.78 -24.35 7.76
C VAL A 16 -7.66 -24.38 8.82
N PHE A 17 -6.40 -24.62 8.43
CA PHE A 17 -5.32 -24.92 9.39
C PHE A 17 -3.99 -24.22 9.10
N LEU A 18 -3.98 -22.89 9.01
CA LEU A 18 -2.72 -22.10 9.04
C LEU A 18 -2.40 -21.48 10.41
N MET A 19 -3.35 -21.45 11.36
CA MET A 19 -3.13 -21.08 12.76
C MET A 19 -4.03 -21.94 13.66
N ALA A 20 -3.45 -22.94 14.32
CA ALA A 20 -4.15 -23.82 15.27
C ALA A 20 -3.20 -24.49 16.29
N GLN A 21 -2.11 -23.83 16.69
CA GLN A 21 -1.19 -24.39 17.67
C GLN A 21 -0.44 -23.34 18.51
N GLU A 22 -1.20 -22.64 19.36
CA GLU A 22 -0.73 -22.23 20.70
C GLU A 22 -1.94 -22.18 21.64
N LYS A 23 -1.76 -22.48 22.94
CA LYS A 23 -2.92 -22.76 23.82
C LYS A 23 -2.71 -22.25 25.25
N LYS A 24 -3.70 -21.47 25.71
CA LYS A 24 -3.84 -20.80 27.01
C LYS A 24 -2.88 -19.63 27.27
N GLU A 25 -3.45 -18.44 27.24
CA GLU A 25 -3.54 -17.69 28.50
C GLU A 25 -5.01 -17.63 28.94
N SER A 26 -5.26 -17.31 30.21
CA SER A 26 -6.59 -17.36 30.84
C SER A 26 -7.01 -16.00 31.37
N GLY A 27 -7.96 -15.38 30.68
CA GLY A 27 -8.62 -14.12 31.05
C GLY A 27 -9.78 -13.86 30.10
N GLN A 28 -10.80 -13.13 30.55
CA GLN A 28 -12.06 -12.84 29.83
C GLN A 28 -11.86 -12.74 28.31
N SER A 29 -12.46 -13.66 27.54
CA SER A 29 -12.20 -13.84 26.12
C SER A 29 -12.50 -12.57 25.32
N SER A 30 -11.45 -11.83 24.97
CA SER A 30 -11.58 -10.59 24.19
C SER A 30 -12.09 -10.91 22.79
N LEU A 31 -13.21 -10.27 22.44
CA LEU A 31 -13.86 -10.35 21.13
C LEU A 31 -13.01 -9.80 19.97
N TYR A 32 -11.86 -9.20 20.30
CA TYR A 32 -10.91 -8.57 19.36
C TYR A 32 -9.58 -9.34 19.30
N THR A 33 -9.64 -10.67 19.34
CA THR A 33 -8.46 -11.56 19.21
C THR A 33 -8.41 -12.22 17.84
N ASP A 34 -7.21 -12.36 17.27
CA ASP A 34 -6.96 -13.04 15.99
C ASP A 34 -7.63 -14.42 15.95
N GLN A 35 -7.55 -15.19 17.05
CA GLN A 35 -8.22 -16.48 17.23
C GLN A 35 -9.74 -16.36 17.05
N TYR A 36 -10.42 -15.51 17.85
CA TYR A 36 -11.88 -15.41 17.81
C TYR A 36 -12.40 -14.95 16.43
N ILE A 37 -11.71 -14.02 15.77
CA ILE A 37 -12.05 -13.59 14.41
C ILE A 37 -11.83 -14.73 13.40
N THR A 38 -10.76 -15.52 13.57
CA THR A 38 -10.47 -16.73 12.75
C THR A 38 -11.48 -17.86 13.00
N ASP A 39 -12.09 -17.93 14.18
CA ASP A 39 -13.13 -18.91 14.48
C ASP A 39 -14.49 -18.54 13.83
N ILE A 40 -14.79 -17.24 13.64
CA ILE A 40 -16.10 -16.78 13.12
C ILE A 40 -16.13 -16.29 11.67
N TYR A 41 -15.01 -16.00 11.00
CA TYR A 41 -15.04 -15.35 9.66
C TYR A 41 -15.74 -16.15 8.56
N MET A 42 -15.86 -17.47 8.72
CA MET A 42 -16.58 -18.34 7.79
C MET A 42 -18.10 -18.31 8.00
N SER A 43 -18.54 -18.32 9.27
CA SER A 43 -19.95 -18.45 9.67
C SER A 43 -20.66 -17.10 9.82
N GLU A 44 -19.96 -16.08 10.33
CA GLU A 44 -20.51 -14.76 10.65
C GLU A 44 -19.63 -13.63 10.04
N PRO A 45 -19.38 -13.60 8.72
CA PRO A 45 -18.43 -12.69 8.09
C PRO A 45 -18.74 -11.19 8.31
N ASP A 46 -20.02 -10.80 8.32
CA ASP A 46 -20.40 -9.40 8.59
C ASP A 46 -20.13 -8.99 10.04
N ARG A 47 -20.29 -9.91 11.01
CA ARG A 47 -19.93 -9.70 12.42
C ARG A 47 -18.42 -9.64 12.62
N ALA A 48 -17.66 -10.46 11.88
CA ALA A 48 -16.21 -10.41 11.88
C ALA A 48 -15.70 -9.03 11.41
N LEU A 49 -16.29 -8.45 10.35
CA LEU A 49 -15.96 -7.09 9.90
C LEU A 49 -16.32 -6.03 10.94
N GLN A 50 -17.53 -6.10 11.53
CA GLN A 50 -17.94 -5.16 12.59
C GLN A 50 -16.99 -5.16 13.80
N LEU A 51 -16.54 -6.35 14.24
CA LEU A 51 -15.57 -6.47 15.34
C LEU A 51 -14.18 -5.95 14.96
N LEU A 52 -13.76 -6.06 13.70
CA LEU A 52 -12.51 -5.49 13.20
C LEU A 52 -12.57 -3.96 13.11
N ASP A 53 -13.72 -3.39 12.69
CA ASP A 53 -13.96 -1.95 12.68
C ASP A 53 -13.99 -1.38 14.11
N GLU A 54 -14.59 -2.10 15.07
CA GLU A 54 -14.49 -1.78 16.49
C GLU A 54 -13.06 -1.88 17.03
N ALA A 55 -12.31 -2.91 16.65
CA ALA A 55 -10.93 -3.12 17.10
C ALA A 55 -10.01 -1.99 16.65
N GLU A 56 -10.18 -1.51 15.42
CA GLU A 56 -9.47 -0.36 14.85
C GLU A 56 -9.84 0.94 15.58
N LYS A 57 -11.14 1.20 15.77
CA LYS A 57 -11.64 2.39 16.48
C LYS A 57 -11.19 2.44 17.95
N LYS A 58 -11.14 1.28 18.62
CA LYS A 58 -10.67 1.12 20.01
C LYS A 58 -9.14 1.02 20.12
N LYS A 59 -8.42 0.85 19.01
CA LYS A 59 -6.96 0.63 18.93
C LYS A 59 -6.45 -0.55 19.77
N VAL A 60 -7.25 -1.61 19.88
CA VAL A 60 -6.94 -2.81 20.68
C VAL A 60 -6.20 -3.90 19.90
N MET A 61 -6.05 -3.73 18.59
CA MET A 61 -5.30 -4.62 17.70
C MET A 61 -4.39 -3.80 16.77
N MET A 62 -3.24 -4.37 16.38
CA MET A 62 -2.31 -3.73 15.45
C MET A 62 -2.94 -3.60 14.05
N PRO A 63 -2.82 -2.44 13.35
CA PRO A 63 -3.43 -2.25 12.04
C PRO A 63 -3.08 -3.33 10.99
N ALA A 64 -1.86 -3.85 11.00
CA ALA A 64 -1.45 -4.92 10.08
C ALA A 64 -2.27 -6.21 10.29
N ARG A 65 -2.60 -6.56 11.55
CA ARG A 65 -3.43 -7.73 11.90
C ARG A 65 -4.90 -7.50 11.57
N ILE A 66 -5.42 -6.30 11.80
CA ILE A 66 -6.77 -5.91 11.37
C ILE A 66 -6.90 -6.05 9.85
N ASN A 67 -5.88 -5.62 9.09
CA ASN A 67 -5.85 -5.70 7.63
C ASN A 67 -5.67 -7.14 7.10
N ASP A 68 -4.86 -7.99 7.75
CA ASP A 68 -4.78 -9.44 7.49
C ASP A 68 -6.14 -10.14 7.70
N LEU A 69 -6.78 -9.91 8.85
CA LEU A 69 -8.07 -10.51 9.17
C LEU A 69 -9.19 -9.99 8.24
N ARG A 70 -9.23 -8.69 7.90
CA ARG A 70 -10.15 -8.16 6.88
C ARG A 70 -9.92 -8.85 5.53
N SER A 71 -8.66 -9.03 5.10
CA SER A 71 -8.33 -9.75 3.86
C SER A 71 -8.88 -11.18 3.87
N MET A 72 -8.71 -11.90 4.97
CA MET A 72 -9.23 -13.25 5.16
C MET A 72 -10.77 -13.31 5.05
N VAL A 73 -11.50 -12.36 5.66
CA VAL A 73 -12.97 -12.27 5.55
C VAL A 73 -13.39 -11.98 4.10
N TYR A 74 -12.79 -10.98 3.44
CA TYR A 74 -13.15 -10.64 2.05
C TYR A 74 -12.81 -11.77 1.06
N ARG A 75 -11.72 -12.51 1.29
CA ARG A 75 -11.37 -13.70 0.51
C ARG A 75 -12.42 -14.82 0.67
N ASN A 76 -12.94 -15.03 1.88
CA ASN A 76 -14.04 -15.97 2.12
C ASN A 76 -15.34 -15.55 1.40
N ARG A 77 -15.60 -14.24 1.30
CA ARG A 77 -16.72 -13.67 0.52
C ARG A 77 -16.47 -13.61 -1.00
N TYR A 78 -15.36 -14.16 -1.49
CA TYR A 78 -14.89 -14.10 -2.89
C TYR A 78 -14.62 -12.67 -3.42
N GLN A 79 -14.56 -11.65 -2.56
CA GLN A 79 -14.29 -10.25 -2.88
C GLN A 79 -12.77 -10.03 -3.00
N CYS A 80 -12.21 -10.52 -4.10
CA CYS A 80 -10.77 -10.71 -4.26
C CYS A 80 -9.97 -9.41 -4.37
N LYS A 81 -10.54 -8.30 -4.87
CA LYS A 81 -9.82 -7.01 -4.92
C LYS A 81 -9.78 -6.35 -3.55
N LEU A 82 -10.89 -6.42 -2.79
CA LEU A 82 -10.91 -5.98 -1.40
C LEU A 82 -9.91 -6.79 -0.57
N ALA A 83 -9.93 -8.12 -0.69
CA ALA A 83 -8.93 -8.99 -0.04
C ALA A 83 -7.49 -8.59 -0.42
N PHE A 84 -7.20 -8.39 -1.71
CA PHE A 84 -5.87 -7.95 -2.18
C PHE A 84 -5.46 -6.60 -1.59
N ARG A 85 -6.36 -5.60 -1.55
CA ARG A 85 -6.09 -4.28 -0.96
C ARG A 85 -5.78 -4.38 0.54
N TYR A 86 -6.57 -5.15 1.29
CA TYR A 86 -6.35 -5.32 2.73
C TYR A 86 -5.06 -6.11 3.02
N ALA A 87 -4.75 -7.18 2.27
CA ALA A 87 -3.44 -7.85 2.33
C ALA A 87 -2.29 -6.89 2.00
N ARG A 88 -2.47 -5.99 1.02
CA ARG A 88 -1.45 -5.01 0.63
C ARG A 88 -1.24 -3.94 1.70
N ARG A 89 -2.28 -3.53 2.44
CA ARG A 89 -2.12 -2.64 3.60
C ARG A 89 -1.30 -3.29 4.71
N ALA A 90 -1.60 -4.55 5.05
CA ALA A 90 -0.83 -5.31 6.03
C ALA A 90 0.65 -5.43 5.60
N TYR A 91 0.90 -5.94 4.38
CA TYR A 91 2.25 -6.04 3.79
C TYR A 91 3.04 -4.73 3.87
N VAL A 92 2.45 -3.59 3.49
CA VAL A 92 3.13 -2.29 3.54
C VAL A 92 3.41 -1.86 4.99
N GLN A 93 2.50 -2.14 5.93
CA GLN A 93 2.69 -1.83 7.35
C GLN A 93 3.81 -2.69 7.96
N ASP A 94 3.85 -4.00 7.69
CA ASP A 94 4.94 -4.88 8.13
C ASP A 94 6.28 -4.51 7.49
N SER A 95 6.29 -4.20 6.19
CA SER A 95 7.48 -3.79 5.43
C SER A 95 8.07 -2.46 5.90
N ILE A 96 7.27 -1.56 6.45
CA ILE A 96 7.74 -0.30 7.06
C ILE A 96 8.20 -0.53 8.51
N ALA A 97 7.55 -1.43 9.24
CA ALA A 97 7.89 -1.74 10.63
C ALA A 97 9.17 -2.59 10.77
N GLY A 98 9.47 -3.45 9.77
CA GLY A 98 10.69 -4.26 9.71
C GLY A 98 10.83 -5.35 10.78
N ASN A 99 9.83 -5.51 11.65
CA ASN A 99 9.92 -6.30 12.89
C ASN A 99 9.11 -7.62 12.86
N SER A 100 8.37 -7.89 11.78
CA SER A 100 7.40 -9.00 11.70
C SER A 100 7.60 -9.85 10.43
N PRO A 101 8.78 -10.46 10.21
CA PRO A 101 9.12 -11.14 8.95
C PRO A 101 8.19 -12.30 8.61
N GLU A 102 7.70 -13.06 9.59
CA GLU A 102 6.72 -14.13 9.37
C GLU A 102 5.36 -13.60 8.86
N HIS A 103 4.94 -12.43 9.35
CA HIS A 103 3.70 -11.79 8.92
C HIS A 103 3.86 -11.18 7.53
N LEU A 104 5.00 -10.55 7.25
CA LEU A 104 5.38 -10.08 5.91
C LEU A 104 5.38 -11.24 4.89
N LEU A 105 5.93 -12.40 5.24
CA LEU A 105 5.90 -13.60 4.39
C LEU A 105 4.48 -14.15 4.22
N LYS A 106 3.66 -14.20 5.29
CA LYS A 106 2.23 -14.56 5.21
C LYS A 106 1.49 -13.65 4.23
N MET A 107 1.72 -12.33 4.30
CA MET A 107 1.10 -11.35 3.41
C MET A 107 1.63 -11.43 1.97
N THR A 108 2.93 -11.70 1.78
CA THR A 108 3.53 -11.92 0.46
C THR A 108 2.90 -13.13 -0.24
N ILE A 109 2.69 -14.24 0.49
CA ILE A 109 1.96 -15.42 0.01
C ILE A 109 0.51 -15.07 -0.34
N ALA A 110 -0.19 -14.32 0.53
CA ALA A 110 -1.57 -13.93 0.28
C ALA A 110 -1.70 -13.05 -0.98
N LEU A 111 -0.77 -12.12 -1.20
CA LEU A 111 -0.74 -11.26 -2.39
C LEU A 111 -0.42 -12.03 -3.67
N ALA A 112 0.52 -12.97 -3.63
CA ALA A 112 0.81 -13.88 -4.74
C ALA A 112 -0.45 -14.67 -5.16
N GLU A 113 -1.13 -15.32 -4.20
CA GLU A 113 -2.36 -16.07 -4.45
C GLU A 113 -3.50 -15.17 -4.98
N LEU A 114 -3.73 -14.02 -4.35
CA LEU A 114 -4.84 -13.13 -4.70
C LEU A 114 -4.67 -12.51 -6.09
N SER A 115 -3.46 -12.09 -6.48
CA SER A 115 -3.20 -11.65 -7.86
C SER A 115 -3.36 -12.80 -8.86
N SER A 116 -3.00 -14.04 -8.53
CA SER A 116 -3.23 -15.21 -9.41
C SER A 116 -4.73 -15.45 -9.64
N LEU A 117 -5.54 -15.36 -8.58
CA LEU A 117 -7.00 -15.48 -8.64
C LEU A 117 -7.66 -14.35 -9.43
N LEU A 118 -7.13 -13.12 -9.32
CA LEU A 118 -7.50 -11.96 -10.15
C LEU A 118 -7.00 -12.08 -11.61
N SER A 119 -6.18 -13.08 -11.94
CA SER A 119 -5.49 -13.27 -13.23
C SER A 119 -4.41 -12.23 -13.55
N GLU A 120 -3.95 -11.48 -12.54
CA GLU A 120 -2.82 -10.55 -12.61
C GLU A 120 -1.49 -11.31 -12.47
N TYR A 121 -1.21 -12.22 -13.41
CA TYR A 121 -0.10 -13.17 -13.29
C TYR A 121 1.28 -12.52 -13.19
N GLU A 122 1.50 -11.34 -13.78
CA GLU A 122 2.73 -10.56 -13.59
C GLU A 122 2.87 -10.09 -12.12
N VAL A 123 1.81 -9.51 -11.56
CA VAL A 123 1.79 -9.02 -10.17
C VAL A 123 1.99 -10.19 -9.20
N SER A 124 1.32 -11.31 -9.45
CA SER A 124 1.49 -12.55 -8.70
C SER A 124 2.95 -13.04 -8.75
N ASN A 125 3.55 -13.13 -9.94
CA ASN A 125 4.93 -13.57 -10.11
C ASN A 125 5.96 -12.68 -9.40
N ARG A 126 5.72 -11.37 -9.30
CA ARG A 126 6.58 -10.46 -8.50
C ARG A 126 6.55 -10.82 -7.01
N TYR A 127 5.37 -11.04 -6.43
CA TYR A 127 5.24 -11.49 -5.04
C TYR A 127 5.74 -12.93 -4.81
N VAL A 128 5.60 -13.82 -5.80
CA VAL A 128 6.20 -15.16 -5.77
C VAL A 128 7.72 -15.10 -5.63
N VAL A 129 8.41 -14.37 -6.51
CA VAL A 129 9.88 -14.28 -6.49
C VAL A 129 10.38 -13.64 -5.21
N GLU A 130 9.70 -12.59 -4.73
CA GLU A 130 10.03 -11.90 -3.49
C GLU A 130 9.82 -12.82 -2.26
N GLY A 131 8.67 -13.49 -2.18
CA GLY A 131 8.36 -14.41 -1.09
C GLY A 131 9.23 -15.67 -1.09
N ILE A 132 9.71 -16.14 -2.25
CA ILE A 132 10.67 -17.25 -2.32
C ILE A 132 12.01 -16.83 -1.70
N ARG A 133 12.44 -15.57 -1.87
CA ARG A 133 13.63 -15.06 -1.18
C ARG A 133 13.41 -15.04 0.33
N GLN A 134 12.33 -14.38 0.79
CA GLN A 134 11.96 -14.34 2.21
C GLN A 134 11.85 -15.74 2.84
N ALA A 135 11.22 -16.69 2.14
CA ALA A 135 11.09 -18.07 2.62
C ALA A 135 12.44 -18.78 2.74
N ARG A 136 13.37 -18.57 1.79
CA ARG A 136 14.74 -19.12 1.86
C ARG A 136 15.57 -18.48 2.97
N ASP A 137 15.52 -17.16 3.09
CA ASP A 137 16.22 -16.38 4.13
C ASP A 137 15.77 -16.81 5.54
N MET A 138 14.51 -17.25 5.67
CA MET A 138 13.91 -17.77 6.91
C MET A 138 13.97 -19.32 7.04
N GLY A 139 14.58 -20.03 6.09
CA GLY A 139 14.62 -21.51 6.06
C GLY A 139 13.26 -22.22 5.90
N ASN A 140 12.19 -21.47 5.60
CA ASN A 140 10.82 -21.96 5.57
C ASN A 140 10.48 -22.66 4.25
N LYS A 141 10.97 -23.90 4.10
CA LYS A 141 10.70 -24.78 2.94
C LYS A 141 9.22 -24.92 2.59
N ARG A 142 8.31 -24.84 3.57
CA ARG A 142 6.85 -24.94 3.34
C ARG A 142 6.30 -23.69 2.63
N ALA A 143 6.75 -22.51 3.04
CA ALA A 143 6.41 -21.25 2.35
C ALA A 143 7.00 -21.22 0.94
N GLU A 144 8.26 -21.64 0.77
CA GLU A 144 8.92 -21.73 -0.53
C GLU A 144 8.17 -22.68 -1.47
N ALA A 145 7.88 -23.91 -1.02
CA ALA A 145 7.12 -24.89 -1.78
C ALA A 145 5.74 -24.38 -2.20
N LYS A 146 5.04 -23.65 -1.30
CA LYS A 146 3.74 -23.05 -1.60
C LYS A 146 3.81 -21.95 -2.67
N LEU A 147 4.87 -21.14 -2.67
CA LEU A 147 5.07 -20.09 -3.65
C LEU A 147 5.54 -20.64 -5.01
N LEU A 148 6.41 -21.65 -5.03
CA LEU A 148 6.73 -22.41 -6.24
C LEU A 148 5.49 -23.07 -6.83
N PHE A 149 4.61 -23.65 -5.99
CA PHE A 149 3.35 -24.21 -6.47
C PHE A 149 2.47 -23.16 -7.15
N CYS A 150 2.30 -21.97 -6.54
CA CYS A 150 1.59 -20.84 -7.14
C CYS A 150 2.25 -20.37 -8.47
N MET A 151 3.58 -20.40 -8.55
CA MET A 151 4.32 -20.13 -9.80
C MET A 151 4.03 -21.16 -10.89
N GLY A 152 3.92 -22.44 -10.53
CA GLY A 152 3.49 -23.51 -11.44
C GLY A 152 2.06 -23.29 -11.94
N GLU A 153 1.13 -22.90 -11.07
CA GLU A 153 -0.24 -22.54 -11.45
C GLU A 153 -0.24 -21.36 -12.44
N ASN A 154 0.50 -20.29 -12.15
CA ASN A 154 0.64 -19.13 -13.03
C ASN A 154 1.22 -19.53 -14.40
N LYS A 155 2.31 -20.31 -14.43
CA LYS A 155 2.91 -20.84 -15.67
C LYS A 155 1.90 -21.65 -16.48
N ARG A 156 1.12 -22.54 -15.84
CA ARG A 156 0.08 -23.33 -16.54
C ARG A 156 -1.04 -22.47 -17.08
N TRP A 157 -1.53 -21.48 -16.33
CA TRP A 157 -2.57 -20.55 -16.82
C TRP A 157 -2.07 -19.67 -17.98
N LEU A 158 -0.77 -19.37 -18.03
CA LEU A 158 -0.10 -18.73 -19.17
C LEU A 158 0.29 -19.71 -20.30
N SER A 159 -0.13 -20.97 -20.22
CA SER A 159 0.15 -22.06 -21.18
C SER A 159 1.61 -22.53 -21.28
N PHE A 160 2.50 -22.10 -20.38
CA PHE A 160 3.86 -22.63 -20.22
C PHE A 160 3.82 -23.98 -19.47
N LYS A 161 3.16 -24.99 -20.08
CA LYS A 161 2.80 -26.25 -19.40
C LYS A 161 4.00 -27.06 -18.92
N LYS A 162 5.05 -27.19 -19.73
CA LYS A 162 6.27 -27.95 -19.38
C LYS A 162 6.92 -27.36 -18.12
N ASP A 163 7.25 -26.08 -18.19
CA ASP A 163 7.82 -25.29 -17.10
C ASP A 163 6.95 -25.32 -15.84
N ALA A 164 5.62 -25.36 -16.00
CA ALA A 164 4.67 -25.49 -14.89
C ALA A 164 4.82 -26.84 -14.17
N TYR A 165 4.88 -27.95 -14.91
CA TYR A 165 5.06 -29.28 -14.33
C TYR A 165 6.41 -29.45 -13.66
N GLU A 166 7.48 -28.92 -14.25
CA GLU A 166 8.81 -28.86 -13.63
C GLU A 166 8.77 -28.06 -12.32
N THR A 167 8.07 -26.92 -12.28
CA THR A 167 7.91 -26.12 -11.05
C THR A 167 7.04 -26.81 -9.99
N PHE A 168 6.02 -27.57 -10.41
CA PHE A 168 5.24 -28.39 -9.46
C PHE A 168 6.11 -29.50 -8.85
N ASP A 169 7.04 -30.07 -9.60
CA ASP A 169 7.98 -31.07 -9.06
C ASP A 169 9.04 -30.45 -8.14
N GLU A 170 9.53 -29.24 -8.41
CA GLU A 170 10.34 -28.46 -7.44
C GLU A 170 9.59 -28.25 -6.12
N ALA A 171 8.33 -27.80 -6.18
CA ALA A 171 7.47 -27.58 -5.01
C ALA A 171 7.19 -28.88 -4.22
N ILE A 172 6.93 -29.99 -4.91
CA ILE A 172 6.73 -31.31 -4.31
C ILE A 172 8.04 -31.84 -3.71
N GLN A 173 9.18 -31.61 -4.35
CA GLN A 173 10.50 -32.05 -3.90
C GLN A 173 10.91 -31.44 -2.56
N LEU A 174 10.63 -30.15 -2.33
CA LEU A 174 10.89 -29.47 -1.05
C LEU A 174 10.11 -30.06 0.14
N LEU A 175 9.01 -30.78 -0.14
CA LEU A 175 8.14 -31.41 0.85
C LEU A 175 8.29 -32.94 0.92
N ARG A 176 9.17 -33.56 0.12
CA ARG A 176 9.33 -35.03 0.04
C ARG A 176 9.57 -35.66 1.41
N ASP A 177 10.37 -35.01 2.25
CA ASP A 177 10.81 -35.50 3.55
C ASP A 177 9.86 -35.09 4.70
N ALA A 178 8.70 -34.49 4.38
CA ALA A 178 7.71 -34.13 5.38
C ALA A 178 7.07 -35.37 6.03
N ASP A 179 7.01 -35.36 7.37
CA ASP A 179 6.39 -36.44 8.15
C ASP A 179 5.32 -35.96 9.14
N ASP A 180 5.17 -34.64 9.28
CA ASP A 180 4.15 -33.99 10.10
C ASP A 180 2.80 -33.86 9.36
N ALA A 181 1.73 -33.74 10.14
CA ALA A 181 0.36 -33.68 9.61
C ALA A 181 0.06 -32.48 8.70
N TYR A 182 0.82 -31.38 8.77
CA TYR A 182 0.62 -30.21 7.89
C TYR A 182 1.37 -30.40 6.56
N GLY A 183 2.65 -30.77 6.62
CA GLY A 183 3.47 -31.06 5.44
C GLY A 183 2.91 -32.20 4.58
N LEU A 184 2.44 -33.29 5.21
CA LEU A 184 1.81 -34.42 4.49
C LEU A 184 0.49 -34.02 3.80
N ARG A 185 -0.33 -33.16 4.43
CA ARG A 185 -1.54 -32.61 3.79
C ARG A 185 -1.21 -31.71 2.60
N MET A 186 -0.21 -30.85 2.72
CA MET A 186 0.26 -29.99 1.63
C MET A 186 0.81 -30.81 0.45
N LEU A 187 1.61 -31.84 0.73
CA LEU A 187 2.16 -32.77 -0.26
C LEU A 187 1.05 -33.55 -0.99
N SER A 188 0.04 -34.06 -0.27
CA SER A 188 -1.11 -34.74 -0.88
C SER A 188 -1.99 -33.81 -1.72
N TYR A 189 -2.16 -32.56 -1.28
CA TYR A 189 -2.86 -31.51 -2.04
C TYR A 189 -2.12 -31.17 -3.34
N PHE A 190 -0.82 -30.90 -3.32
CA PHE A 190 -0.03 -30.60 -4.53
C PHE A 190 -0.08 -31.73 -5.55
N ASN A 191 0.06 -32.99 -5.11
CA ASN A 191 -0.08 -34.15 -5.98
C ASN A 191 -1.51 -34.29 -6.52
N GLY A 192 -2.54 -33.97 -5.73
CA GLY A 192 -3.93 -33.96 -6.17
C GLY A 192 -4.21 -32.92 -7.27
N VAL A 193 -3.72 -31.69 -7.09
CA VAL A 193 -3.85 -30.61 -8.09
C VAL A 193 -3.04 -30.94 -9.35
N LYS A 194 -1.77 -31.37 -9.21
CA LYS A 194 -0.92 -31.77 -10.35
C LYS A 194 -1.58 -32.88 -11.17
N MET A 195 -2.09 -33.94 -10.51
CA MET A 195 -2.81 -35.03 -11.17
C MET A 195 -4.06 -34.53 -11.93
N SER A 196 -4.83 -33.60 -11.35
CA SER A 196 -6.01 -33.02 -12.02
C SER A 196 -5.61 -32.20 -13.25
N PHE A 197 -4.50 -31.45 -13.19
CA PHE A 197 -4.00 -30.69 -14.33
C PHE A 197 -3.44 -31.58 -15.44
N LEU A 198 -2.74 -32.67 -15.09
CA LEU A 198 -2.27 -33.68 -16.06
C LEU A 198 -3.45 -34.36 -16.76
N ILE A 199 -4.53 -34.68 -16.04
CA ILE A 199 -5.81 -35.16 -16.61
C ILE A 199 -6.41 -34.13 -17.58
N ASP A 200 -6.54 -32.86 -17.16
CA ASP A 200 -7.08 -31.77 -18.00
C ASP A 200 -6.23 -31.53 -19.27
N ASP A 201 -4.93 -31.80 -19.21
CA ASP A 201 -3.99 -31.64 -20.32
C ASP A 201 -3.80 -32.90 -21.18
N GLY A 202 -4.45 -34.03 -20.82
CA GLY A 202 -4.39 -35.30 -21.56
C GLY A 202 -3.14 -36.16 -21.29
N LEU A 203 -2.35 -35.83 -20.26
CA LEU A 203 -1.12 -36.51 -19.87
C LEU A 203 -1.45 -37.68 -18.90
N ILE A 204 -2.05 -38.73 -19.46
CA ILE A 204 -2.67 -39.83 -18.68
C ILE A 204 -1.64 -40.66 -17.90
N ASP A 205 -0.51 -41.01 -18.49
CA ASP A 205 0.54 -41.82 -17.83
C ASP A 205 1.23 -41.07 -16.68
N ASP A 206 1.50 -39.77 -16.87
CA ASP A 206 2.01 -38.89 -15.83
C ASP A 206 0.98 -38.74 -14.69
N ALA A 207 -0.30 -38.56 -15.03
CA ALA A 207 -1.37 -38.48 -14.06
C ALA A 207 -1.52 -39.78 -13.25
N LEU A 208 -1.39 -40.95 -13.88
CA LEU A 208 -1.38 -42.23 -13.17
C LEU A 208 -0.16 -42.34 -12.26
N SER A 209 1.02 -41.93 -12.72
CA SER A 209 2.26 -41.95 -11.93
C SER A 209 2.14 -41.09 -10.66
N VAL A 210 1.58 -39.87 -10.77
CA VAL A 210 1.29 -38.99 -9.64
C VAL A 210 0.18 -39.58 -8.74
N GLY A 211 -0.84 -40.21 -9.32
CA GLY A 211 -1.92 -40.89 -8.58
C GLY A 211 -1.41 -42.06 -7.73
N LEU A 212 -0.52 -42.90 -8.27
CA LEU A 212 0.09 -44.03 -7.57
C LEU A 212 1.07 -43.59 -6.46
N TYR A 213 1.79 -42.48 -6.68
CA TYR A 213 2.55 -41.84 -5.60
C TYR A 213 1.63 -41.33 -4.49
N ARG A 214 0.55 -40.62 -4.84
CA ARG A 214 -0.42 -40.09 -3.88
C ARG A 214 -1.17 -41.19 -3.11
N GLN A 215 -1.37 -42.37 -3.71
CA GLN A 215 -1.94 -43.52 -3.00
C GLN A 215 -1.04 -43.92 -1.81
N LYS A 216 0.24 -44.21 -2.09
CA LYS A 216 1.24 -44.56 -1.06
C LYS A 216 1.37 -43.48 0.02
N LEU A 217 1.22 -42.21 -0.35
CA LEU A 217 1.20 -41.09 0.58
C LEU A 217 -0.03 -41.09 1.49
N LEU A 218 -1.24 -41.30 0.95
CA LEU A 218 -2.46 -41.40 1.77
C LEU A 218 -2.44 -42.61 2.71
N ASP A 219 -1.82 -43.71 2.28
CA ASP A 219 -1.62 -44.89 3.13
C ASP A 219 -0.58 -44.60 4.24
N LYS A 220 0.51 -43.86 3.95
CA LYS A 220 1.47 -43.36 4.96
C LYS A 220 0.82 -42.38 5.97
N MET A 221 -0.25 -41.68 5.56
CA MET A 221 -0.96 -40.73 6.43
C MET A 221 -1.97 -41.40 7.37
N GLU A 222 -2.27 -42.69 7.19
CA GLU A 222 -3.23 -43.41 8.00
C GLU A 222 -2.70 -43.65 9.43
N GLY A 223 -3.52 -43.35 10.44
CA GLY A 223 -3.14 -43.47 11.85
C GLY A 223 -2.16 -42.41 12.40
N LYS A 224 -1.67 -41.47 11.58
CA LYS A 224 -0.81 -40.37 12.05
C LYS A 224 -1.59 -39.33 12.88
N GLU A 225 -1.00 -38.90 13.98
CA GLU A 225 -1.54 -37.85 14.84
C GLU A 225 -1.78 -36.54 14.05
N GLY A 226 -2.88 -35.84 14.35
CA GLY A 226 -3.29 -34.62 13.65
C GLY A 226 -3.95 -34.84 12.27
N ILE A 227 -4.09 -36.08 11.81
CA ILE A 227 -4.80 -36.41 10.56
C ILE A 227 -6.12 -37.11 10.88
N GLN A 228 -7.24 -36.50 10.46
CA GLN A 228 -8.58 -37.03 10.73
C GLN A 228 -8.98 -38.14 9.73
N ALA A 229 -9.63 -39.20 10.21
CA ALA A 229 -10.11 -40.29 9.37
C ALA A 229 -11.08 -39.81 8.26
N ALA A 230 -11.99 -38.88 8.57
CA ALA A 230 -12.92 -38.30 7.61
C ALA A 230 -12.21 -37.49 6.49
N TYR A 231 -11.07 -36.86 6.80
CA TYR A 231 -10.22 -36.23 5.79
C TYR A 231 -9.59 -37.28 4.87
N LEU A 232 -9.05 -38.37 5.42
CA LEU A 232 -8.43 -39.44 4.63
C LEU A 232 -9.43 -40.17 3.75
N ASP A 233 -10.62 -40.47 4.25
CA ASP A 233 -11.70 -41.08 3.47
C ASP A 233 -12.08 -40.19 2.26
N LEU A 234 -12.23 -38.88 2.46
CA LEU A 234 -12.45 -37.92 1.37
C LEU A 234 -11.30 -37.90 0.35
N GLN A 235 -10.03 -37.89 0.80
CA GLN A 235 -8.88 -37.92 -0.11
C GLN A 235 -8.76 -39.24 -0.87
N LYS A 236 -9.00 -40.39 -0.21
CA LYS A 236 -9.01 -41.73 -0.81
C LYS A 236 -10.15 -41.86 -1.81
N SER A 237 -11.34 -41.35 -1.49
CA SER A 237 -12.50 -41.30 -2.39
C SER A 237 -12.21 -40.53 -3.69
N TYR A 238 -11.72 -39.29 -3.56
CA TYR A 238 -11.28 -38.50 -4.71
C TYR A 238 -10.24 -39.28 -5.53
N LEU A 239 -9.20 -39.81 -4.90
CA LEU A 239 -8.10 -40.50 -5.60
C LEU A 239 -8.60 -41.73 -6.37
N TYR A 240 -9.35 -42.62 -5.72
CA TYR A 240 -9.88 -43.82 -6.37
C TYR A 240 -10.82 -43.50 -7.53
N SER A 241 -11.60 -42.41 -7.45
CA SER A 241 -12.42 -41.94 -8.58
C SER A 241 -11.59 -41.53 -9.81
N LYS A 242 -10.38 -40.99 -9.60
CA LYS A 242 -9.47 -40.59 -10.70
C LYS A 242 -8.65 -41.77 -11.20
N LEU A 243 -8.18 -42.66 -10.32
CA LEU A 243 -7.50 -43.89 -10.72
C LEU A 243 -8.40 -44.78 -11.58
N ALA A 244 -9.69 -44.91 -11.24
CA ALA A 244 -10.68 -45.61 -12.07
C ALA A 244 -10.78 -45.02 -13.49
N TYR A 245 -10.84 -43.70 -13.61
CA TYR A 245 -10.83 -42.98 -14.89
C TYR A 245 -9.51 -43.19 -15.67
N LEU A 246 -8.36 -43.06 -15.01
CA LEU A 246 -7.03 -43.19 -15.62
C LEU A 246 -6.78 -44.60 -16.16
N TYR A 247 -7.03 -45.65 -15.36
CA TYR A 247 -6.89 -47.03 -15.81
C TYR A 247 -7.82 -47.35 -16.98
N TYR A 248 -9.06 -46.81 -16.98
CA TYR A 248 -9.98 -46.99 -18.11
C TYR A 248 -9.46 -46.33 -19.39
N CYS A 249 -8.89 -45.11 -19.29
CA CYS A 249 -8.27 -44.42 -20.42
C CYS A 249 -7.04 -45.16 -20.98
N LEU A 250 -6.30 -45.90 -20.14
CA LEU A 250 -5.20 -46.77 -20.54
C LEU A 250 -5.65 -48.17 -21.00
N GLY A 251 -6.95 -48.45 -21.01
CA GLY A 251 -7.54 -49.73 -21.44
C GLY A 251 -7.60 -50.82 -20.37
N ASP A 252 -7.02 -50.60 -19.18
CA ASP A 252 -7.02 -51.53 -18.05
C ASP A 252 -8.38 -51.48 -17.31
N LYS A 253 -9.39 -52.07 -17.92
CA LYS A 253 -10.78 -52.07 -17.43
C LYS A 253 -10.95 -52.81 -16.10
N GLU A 254 -10.07 -53.77 -15.80
CA GLU A 254 -10.10 -54.55 -14.57
C GLU A 254 -9.65 -53.70 -13.37
N LYS A 255 -8.45 -53.10 -13.43
CA LYS A 255 -8.01 -52.15 -12.39
C LYS A 255 -8.89 -50.91 -12.30
N ALA A 256 -9.52 -50.51 -13.41
CA ALA A 256 -10.47 -49.42 -13.42
C ALA A 256 -11.71 -49.72 -12.56
N GLU A 257 -12.34 -50.89 -12.70
CA GLU A 257 -13.49 -51.27 -11.86
C GLU A 257 -13.05 -51.58 -10.42
N GLU A 258 -11.87 -52.18 -10.19
CA GLU A 258 -11.32 -52.32 -8.83
C GLU A 258 -11.24 -50.96 -8.11
N CYS A 259 -10.68 -49.95 -8.79
CA CYS A 259 -10.58 -48.60 -8.24
C CYS A 259 -11.97 -47.99 -8.03
N PHE A 260 -12.94 -48.29 -8.90
CA PHE A 260 -14.31 -47.81 -8.73
C PHE A 260 -15.04 -48.49 -7.56
N ILE A 261 -14.77 -49.76 -7.28
CA ILE A 261 -15.24 -50.49 -6.09
C ILE A 261 -14.60 -49.88 -4.82
N LYS A 262 -13.28 -49.65 -4.83
CA LYS A 262 -12.56 -48.97 -3.74
C LYS A 262 -13.10 -47.56 -3.47
N TYR A 263 -13.44 -46.81 -4.53
CA TYR A 263 -14.19 -45.55 -4.42
C TYR A 263 -15.56 -45.77 -3.76
N LYS A 264 -16.40 -46.67 -4.27
CA LYS A 264 -17.76 -46.95 -3.74
C LYS A 264 -17.76 -47.45 -2.28
N SER A 265 -16.65 -47.98 -1.76
CA SER A 265 -16.52 -48.35 -0.34
C SER A 265 -16.21 -47.19 0.62
N THR A 266 -15.88 -46.00 0.13
CA THR A 266 -15.63 -44.81 0.98
C THR A 266 -16.93 -44.17 1.46
N LEU A 267 -16.92 -43.57 2.65
CA LEU A 267 -18.07 -42.84 3.18
C LEU A 267 -18.36 -41.58 2.33
N ALA A 268 -17.31 -40.89 1.90
CA ALA A 268 -17.37 -39.72 1.04
C ALA A 268 -18.05 -40.00 -0.31
N ALA A 269 -17.90 -41.20 -0.89
CA ALA A 269 -18.59 -41.58 -2.13
C ALA A 269 -20.13 -41.64 -2.00
N SER A 270 -20.66 -41.72 -0.78
CA SER A 270 -22.10 -41.60 -0.53
C SER A 270 -22.58 -40.15 -0.40
N THR A 271 -21.67 -39.19 -0.16
CA THR A 271 -22.02 -37.77 -0.08
C THR A 271 -22.32 -37.17 -1.45
N PRO A 272 -23.16 -36.12 -1.56
CA PRO A 272 -23.40 -35.43 -2.82
C PRO A 272 -22.12 -34.91 -3.49
N ALA A 273 -21.11 -34.54 -2.69
CA ALA A 273 -19.80 -34.13 -3.16
C ALA A 273 -19.02 -35.30 -3.81
N GLY A 274 -18.81 -36.41 -3.10
CA GLY A 274 -18.07 -37.56 -3.63
C GLY A 274 -18.74 -38.22 -4.83
N LYS A 275 -20.09 -38.27 -4.85
CA LYS A 275 -20.88 -38.69 -6.02
C LYS A 275 -20.55 -37.91 -7.29
N TYR A 276 -20.11 -36.65 -7.16
CA TYR A 276 -19.70 -35.80 -8.28
C TYR A 276 -18.31 -36.17 -8.81
N ASP A 277 -17.39 -36.61 -7.94
CA ASP A 277 -16.00 -36.93 -8.29
C ASP A 277 -15.87 -38.11 -9.25
N ALA A 278 -16.76 -39.10 -9.16
CA ALA A 278 -16.87 -40.24 -10.07
C ALA A 278 -17.31 -39.88 -11.51
N THR A 279 -17.83 -38.66 -11.74
CA THR A 279 -18.43 -38.29 -13.04
C THR A 279 -17.55 -38.57 -14.28
N PRO A 280 -16.21 -38.31 -14.28
CA PRO A 280 -15.37 -38.60 -15.45
C PRO A 280 -15.37 -40.09 -15.82
N TYR A 281 -15.26 -40.97 -14.81
CA TYR A 281 -15.31 -42.42 -14.99
C TYR A 281 -16.69 -42.89 -15.48
N LEU A 282 -17.77 -42.37 -14.89
CA LEU A 282 -19.14 -42.68 -15.31
C LEU A 282 -19.42 -42.25 -16.76
N PHE A 283 -18.82 -41.15 -17.23
CA PHE A 283 -18.94 -40.75 -18.64
C PHE A 283 -18.20 -41.69 -19.59
N VAL A 284 -16.93 -42.06 -19.32
CA VAL A 284 -16.17 -42.92 -20.24
C VAL A 284 -16.65 -44.38 -20.27
N THR A 285 -17.29 -44.84 -19.20
CA THR A 285 -17.98 -46.14 -19.11
C THR A 285 -19.42 -46.12 -19.65
N GLY A 286 -19.94 -44.98 -20.08
CA GLY A 286 -21.31 -44.84 -20.60
C GLY A 286 -22.42 -44.96 -19.54
N ARG A 287 -22.08 -44.88 -18.24
CA ARG A 287 -22.99 -44.96 -17.09
C ARG A 287 -23.78 -43.64 -16.89
N TYR A 288 -24.36 -43.11 -17.96
CA TYR A 288 -25.01 -41.80 -18.01
C TYR A 288 -26.19 -41.65 -17.02
N ARG A 289 -26.89 -42.75 -16.68
CA ARG A 289 -27.98 -42.73 -15.70
C ARG A 289 -27.49 -42.45 -14.28
N GLU A 290 -26.42 -43.12 -13.83
CA GLU A 290 -25.77 -42.81 -12.53
C GLU A 290 -25.32 -41.34 -12.46
N VAL A 291 -24.89 -40.73 -13.58
CA VAL A 291 -24.58 -39.28 -13.63
C VAL A 291 -25.83 -38.42 -13.41
N LEU A 292 -26.97 -38.77 -14.02
CA LEU A 292 -28.22 -38.03 -13.85
C LEU A 292 -28.79 -38.15 -12.43
N ASP A 293 -28.72 -39.33 -11.83
CA ASP A 293 -29.19 -39.55 -10.45
C ASP A 293 -28.30 -38.79 -9.44
N ASN A 294 -26.97 -38.82 -9.61
CA ASN A 294 -26.05 -38.00 -8.80
C ASN A 294 -26.32 -36.49 -8.98
N CYS A 295 -26.62 -36.03 -10.20
CA CYS A 295 -27.00 -34.65 -10.46
C CYS A 295 -28.36 -34.28 -9.84
N ARG A 296 -29.31 -35.23 -9.76
CA ARG A 296 -30.62 -35.02 -9.14
C ARG A 296 -30.48 -34.78 -7.64
N GLU A 297 -29.76 -35.65 -6.92
CA GLU A 297 -29.52 -35.49 -5.48
C GLU A 297 -28.85 -34.14 -5.14
N LEU A 298 -27.80 -33.77 -5.90
CA LEU A 298 -27.13 -32.49 -5.72
C LEU A 298 -28.08 -31.29 -5.89
N LYS A 299 -29.02 -31.36 -6.85
CA LYS A 299 -30.03 -30.29 -7.01
C LYS A 299 -30.98 -30.19 -5.82
N GLU A 300 -31.32 -31.29 -5.15
CA GLU A 300 -32.15 -31.24 -3.94
C GLU A 300 -31.48 -30.48 -2.78
N VAL A 301 -30.14 -30.51 -2.70
CA VAL A 301 -29.36 -29.66 -1.79
C VAL A 301 -29.51 -28.19 -2.21
N PHE A 302 -29.18 -27.87 -3.47
CA PHE A 302 -29.25 -26.50 -3.98
C PHE A 302 -30.66 -25.88 -4.05
N ARG A 303 -31.75 -26.66 -3.97
CA ARG A 303 -33.12 -26.11 -3.84
C ARG A 303 -33.33 -25.27 -2.58
N ARG A 304 -32.49 -25.45 -1.55
CA ARG A 304 -32.54 -24.71 -0.28
C ARG A 304 -31.58 -23.52 -0.26
N GLU A 305 -30.86 -23.30 -1.34
CA GLU A 305 -29.76 -22.33 -1.45
C GLU A 305 -29.94 -21.45 -2.69
N ASP A 306 -29.02 -20.51 -2.87
CA ASP A 306 -28.99 -19.63 -4.04
C ASP A 306 -28.53 -20.40 -5.30
N THR A 307 -29.44 -20.64 -6.23
CA THR A 307 -29.17 -21.36 -7.48
C THR A 307 -28.46 -20.54 -8.55
N ILE A 308 -28.29 -19.22 -8.38
CA ILE A 308 -27.56 -18.34 -9.32
C ILE A 308 -26.05 -18.44 -9.03
N ASN A 309 -25.54 -19.66 -9.12
CA ASN A 309 -24.19 -20.02 -8.72
C ASN A 309 -23.49 -20.97 -9.72
N TYR A 310 -22.16 -21.00 -9.63
CA TYR A 310 -21.29 -21.76 -10.53
C TYR A 310 -21.39 -23.29 -10.40
N GLN A 311 -21.64 -23.81 -9.20
CA GLN A 311 -21.74 -25.24 -8.90
C GLN A 311 -23.01 -25.80 -9.54
N TYR A 312 -24.15 -25.11 -9.36
CA TYR A 312 -25.42 -25.42 -10.02
C TYR A 312 -25.29 -25.41 -11.55
N ARG A 313 -24.62 -24.40 -12.12
CA ARG A 313 -24.28 -24.38 -13.57
C ARG A 313 -23.40 -25.57 -13.99
N GLY A 314 -22.49 -26.02 -13.12
CA GLY A 314 -21.66 -27.21 -13.35
C GLY A 314 -22.44 -28.52 -13.35
N ILE A 315 -23.51 -28.61 -12.58
CA ILE A 315 -24.44 -29.74 -12.57
C ILE A 315 -25.25 -29.77 -13.87
N LEU A 316 -25.86 -28.65 -14.27
CA LEU A 316 -26.60 -28.55 -15.54
C LEU A 316 -25.72 -28.95 -16.74
N SER A 317 -24.45 -28.55 -16.76
CA SER A 317 -23.49 -28.95 -17.80
C SER A 317 -23.28 -30.47 -17.89
N LYS A 318 -23.28 -31.17 -16.75
CA LYS A 318 -23.18 -32.63 -16.70
C LYS A 318 -24.48 -33.31 -17.13
N GLU A 319 -25.63 -32.79 -16.72
CA GLU A 319 -26.92 -33.32 -17.18
C GLU A 319 -27.08 -33.19 -18.68
N ILE A 320 -26.75 -32.03 -19.27
CA ILE A 320 -26.77 -31.82 -20.72
C ILE A 320 -25.87 -32.86 -21.42
N LYS A 321 -24.65 -33.09 -20.92
CA LYS A 321 -23.74 -34.12 -21.46
C LYS A 321 -24.28 -35.54 -21.30
N ALA A 322 -24.93 -35.87 -20.17
CA ALA A 322 -25.51 -37.18 -19.92
C ALA A 322 -26.74 -37.46 -20.80
N TYR A 323 -27.67 -36.51 -20.93
CA TYR A 323 -28.80 -36.62 -21.86
C TYR A 323 -28.34 -36.70 -23.32
N THR A 324 -27.29 -35.94 -23.70
CA THR A 324 -26.66 -36.06 -25.03
C THR A 324 -26.08 -37.46 -25.25
N GLY A 325 -25.41 -38.04 -24.24
CA GLY A 325 -24.89 -39.42 -24.29
C GLY A 325 -25.99 -40.49 -24.39
N LEU A 326 -27.15 -40.25 -23.77
CA LEU A 326 -28.37 -41.07 -23.90
C LEU A 326 -29.15 -40.79 -25.20
N LYS A 327 -28.73 -39.84 -26.04
CA LYS A 327 -29.43 -39.34 -27.24
C LYS A 327 -30.81 -38.69 -26.95
N GLU A 328 -31.06 -38.29 -25.72
CA GLU A 328 -32.28 -37.60 -25.27
C GLU A 328 -32.19 -36.09 -25.56
N TYR A 329 -31.97 -35.73 -26.84
CA TYR A 329 -31.59 -34.38 -27.26
C TYR A 329 -32.60 -33.29 -26.86
N GLU A 330 -33.90 -33.59 -26.83
CA GLU A 330 -34.93 -32.64 -26.41
C GLU A 330 -34.72 -32.13 -24.97
N LYS A 331 -34.35 -33.03 -24.04
CA LYS A 331 -34.04 -32.68 -22.65
C LYS A 331 -32.72 -31.92 -22.56
N ALA A 332 -31.72 -32.32 -23.34
CA ALA A 332 -30.44 -31.61 -23.42
C ALA A 332 -30.62 -30.16 -23.92
N VAL A 333 -31.46 -29.93 -24.94
CA VAL A 333 -31.80 -28.59 -25.45
C VAL A 333 -32.57 -27.77 -24.41
N LYS A 334 -33.62 -28.35 -23.79
CA LYS A 334 -34.38 -27.67 -22.72
C LYS A 334 -33.49 -27.23 -21.56
N LEU A 335 -32.55 -28.07 -21.12
CA LEU A 335 -31.57 -27.72 -20.08
C LEU A 335 -30.51 -26.73 -20.57
N SER A 336 -30.16 -26.73 -21.86
CA SER A 336 -29.22 -25.76 -22.46
C SER A 336 -29.77 -24.34 -22.39
N THR A 337 -31.07 -24.13 -22.64
CA THR A 337 -31.72 -22.82 -22.46
C THR A 337 -31.61 -22.32 -21.01
N VAL A 338 -31.84 -23.20 -20.02
CA VAL A 338 -31.69 -22.85 -18.59
C VAL A 338 -30.23 -22.56 -18.24
N PHE A 339 -29.29 -23.34 -18.78
CA PHE A 339 -27.84 -23.14 -18.59
C PHE A 339 -27.36 -21.79 -19.15
N ILE A 340 -27.89 -21.34 -20.29
CA ILE A 340 -27.59 -20.02 -20.89
C ILE A 340 -28.12 -18.91 -19.98
N ALA A 341 -29.43 -18.89 -19.68
CA ALA A 341 -30.03 -17.86 -18.82
C ALA A 341 -29.37 -17.78 -17.43
N LEU A 342 -28.97 -18.92 -16.86
CA LEU A 342 -28.19 -18.98 -15.63
C LEU A 342 -26.78 -18.38 -15.80
N THR A 343 -26.12 -18.65 -16.92
CA THR A 343 -24.78 -18.10 -17.21
C THR A 343 -24.82 -16.58 -17.33
N ASP A 344 -25.83 -16.04 -18.02
CA ASP A 344 -26.04 -14.60 -18.14
C ASP A 344 -26.38 -13.97 -16.79
N SER A 345 -27.24 -14.62 -15.99
CA SER A 345 -27.59 -14.15 -14.64
C SER A 345 -26.37 -14.11 -13.70
N ILE A 346 -25.52 -15.14 -13.75
CA ILE A 346 -24.24 -15.17 -13.02
C ILE A 346 -23.34 -14.02 -13.50
N TYR A 347 -23.23 -13.79 -14.80
CA TYR A 347 -22.37 -12.74 -15.36
C TYR A 347 -22.84 -11.32 -15.00
N GLN A 348 -24.15 -11.05 -15.02
CA GLN A 348 -24.67 -9.75 -14.56
C GLN A 348 -24.44 -9.56 -13.05
N ARG A 349 -24.64 -10.60 -12.24
CA ARG A 349 -24.33 -10.58 -10.80
C ARG A 349 -22.84 -10.33 -10.54
N GLU A 350 -21.94 -10.97 -11.29
CA GLU A 350 -20.50 -10.70 -11.25
C GLU A 350 -20.19 -9.23 -11.55
N LYS A 351 -20.81 -8.67 -12.61
CA LYS A 351 -20.64 -7.27 -13.00
C LYS A 351 -21.10 -6.30 -11.90
N THR A 352 -22.27 -6.54 -11.31
CA THR A 352 -22.79 -5.73 -10.19
C THR A 352 -21.90 -5.86 -8.95
N ASN A 353 -21.51 -7.08 -8.57
CA ASN A 353 -20.61 -7.29 -7.44
C ASN A 353 -19.23 -6.62 -7.66
N ALA A 354 -18.69 -6.67 -8.87
CA ALA A 354 -17.42 -6.03 -9.22
C ALA A 354 -17.51 -4.49 -9.29
N ALA A 355 -18.71 -3.93 -9.50
CA ALA A 355 -18.99 -2.50 -9.41
C ALA A 355 -19.13 -2.05 -7.94
N LEU A 356 -19.89 -2.77 -7.11
CA LEU A 356 -19.97 -2.53 -5.65
C LEU A 356 -18.60 -2.69 -4.97
N GLU A 357 -17.79 -3.65 -5.42
CA GLU A 357 -16.40 -3.81 -4.97
C GLU A 357 -15.54 -2.60 -5.39
N LEU A 358 -15.78 -2.00 -6.56
CA LEU A 358 -15.05 -0.81 -7.02
C LEU A 358 -15.50 0.47 -6.32
N GLU A 359 -16.81 0.62 -6.07
CA GLU A 359 -17.42 1.69 -5.28
C GLU A 359 -16.85 1.69 -3.85
N THR A 360 -16.87 0.54 -3.16
CA THR A 360 -16.25 0.39 -1.83
C THR A 360 -14.73 0.53 -1.81
N LEU A 361 -14.04 0.41 -2.96
CA LEU A 361 -12.62 0.77 -3.07
C LEU A 361 -12.46 2.30 -3.14
N TYR A 362 -13.22 3.00 -3.98
CA TYR A 362 -13.19 4.46 -4.10
C TYR A 362 -13.61 5.17 -2.80
N ASP A 363 -14.69 4.74 -2.17
CA ASP A 363 -15.17 5.23 -0.86
C ASP A 363 -14.05 5.22 0.20
N VAL A 364 -13.20 4.21 0.15
CA VAL A 364 -12.10 4.04 1.11
C VAL A 364 -10.85 4.82 0.68
N ASP A 365 -10.58 5.00 -0.62
CA ASP A 365 -9.54 5.91 -1.11
C ASP A 365 -9.83 7.36 -0.74
N GLU A 366 -11.08 7.83 -0.90
CA GLU A 366 -11.50 9.19 -0.52
C GLU A 366 -11.36 9.41 1.00
N ARG A 367 -11.81 8.45 1.81
CA ARG A 367 -11.63 8.49 3.28
C ARG A 367 -10.14 8.51 3.67
N GLU A 368 -9.28 7.72 3.03
CA GLU A 368 -7.83 7.74 3.27
C GLU A 368 -7.19 9.08 2.85
N ALA A 369 -7.62 9.67 1.73
CA ALA A 369 -7.16 10.99 1.28
C ALA A 369 -7.54 12.09 2.30
N HIS A 370 -8.78 12.10 2.79
CA HIS A 370 -9.20 13.02 3.84
C HIS A 370 -8.45 12.81 5.16
N ILE A 371 -8.20 11.57 5.59
CA ILE A 371 -7.41 11.27 6.79
C ILE A 371 -5.96 11.75 6.62
N ALA A 372 -5.36 11.57 5.45
CA ALA A 372 -4.01 12.06 5.15
C ALA A 372 -3.95 13.60 5.16
N GLU A 373 -4.94 14.26 4.55
CA GLU A 373 -5.04 15.73 4.53
C GLU A 373 -5.23 16.30 5.95
N GLN A 374 -6.09 15.69 6.76
CA GLN A 374 -6.26 16.05 8.17
C GLN A 374 -4.98 15.81 8.98
N ALA A 375 -4.25 14.72 8.74
CA ALA A 375 -2.99 14.44 9.41
C ALA A 375 -1.88 15.45 9.04
N LEU A 376 -1.86 15.94 7.79
CA LEU A 376 -0.97 17.02 7.35
C LEU A 376 -1.35 18.35 8.02
N LYS A 377 -2.64 18.73 8.02
CA LYS A 377 -3.16 19.91 8.73
C LYS A 377 -2.81 19.86 10.23
N LEU A 378 -2.90 18.69 10.86
CA LEU A 378 -2.54 18.49 12.27
C LEU A 378 -1.03 18.64 12.50
N LYS A 379 -0.18 18.06 11.65
CA LYS A 379 1.28 18.23 11.72
C LYS A 379 1.71 19.69 11.58
N ILE A 380 1.14 20.41 10.60
CA ILE A 380 1.39 21.84 10.39
C ILE A 380 0.99 22.63 11.64
N ARG A 381 -0.22 22.40 12.19
CA ARG A 381 -0.68 23.05 13.43
C ARG A 381 0.28 22.80 14.61
N THR A 382 0.75 21.57 14.79
CA THR A 382 1.70 21.22 15.86
C THR A 382 3.04 21.92 15.69
N ILE A 383 3.58 22.00 14.47
CA ILE A 383 4.82 22.72 14.16
C ILE A 383 4.66 24.22 14.43
N SER A 384 3.56 24.83 13.99
CA SER A 384 3.27 26.24 14.25
C SER A 384 3.14 26.56 15.75
N LEU A 385 2.50 25.67 16.53
CA LEU A 385 2.40 25.83 17.98
C LEU A 385 3.76 25.72 18.67
N ALA A 386 4.62 24.78 18.25
CA ALA A 386 5.98 24.64 18.78
C ALA A 386 6.85 25.88 18.44
N PHE A 387 6.69 26.44 17.24
CA PHE A 387 7.38 27.66 16.83
C PHE A 387 6.94 28.89 17.64
N ILE A 388 5.63 29.06 17.85
CA ILE A 388 5.08 30.13 18.72
C ILE A 388 5.59 29.98 20.16
N PHE A 389 5.61 28.75 20.70
CA PHE A 389 6.16 28.48 22.04
C PHE A 389 7.64 28.87 22.15
N PHE A 390 8.45 28.58 21.14
CA PHE A 390 9.87 28.98 21.11
C PHE A 390 10.04 30.50 21.05
N ILE A 391 9.20 31.22 20.29
CA ILE A 391 9.18 32.70 20.27
C ILE A 391 8.85 33.25 21.66
N VAL A 392 7.84 32.70 22.35
CA VAL A 392 7.47 33.14 23.70
C VAL A 392 8.63 32.92 24.69
N LEU A 393 9.33 31.78 24.63
CA LEU A 393 10.52 31.53 25.45
C LEU A 393 11.65 32.53 25.17
N LEU A 394 11.90 32.88 23.90
CA LEU A 394 12.88 33.91 23.54
C LEU A 394 12.50 35.29 24.11
N VAL A 395 11.24 35.70 23.99
CA VAL A 395 10.76 36.99 24.55
C VAL A 395 10.91 37.01 26.07
N LEU A 396 10.55 35.93 26.78
CA LEU A 396 10.74 35.81 28.22
C LEU A 396 12.23 35.87 28.63
N PHE A 397 13.12 35.22 27.87
CA PHE A 397 14.56 35.30 28.08
C PHE A 397 15.10 36.72 27.91
N PHE A 398 14.67 37.46 26.88
CA PHE A 398 15.06 38.86 26.70
C PHE A 398 14.53 39.76 27.82
N LEU A 399 13.27 39.59 28.25
CA LEU A 399 12.70 40.33 29.38
C LEU A 399 13.46 40.05 30.69
N TRP A 400 13.81 38.79 30.95
CA TRP A 400 14.63 38.41 32.11
C TRP A 400 16.03 39.03 32.05
N LYS A 401 16.68 39.02 30.88
CA LYS A 401 17.99 39.66 30.66
C LYS A 401 17.93 41.18 30.90
N VAL A 402 16.89 41.86 30.39
CA VAL A 402 16.68 43.30 30.61
C VAL A 402 16.40 43.60 32.09
N TRP A 403 15.64 42.75 32.79
CA TRP A 403 15.41 42.87 34.23
C TRP A 403 16.70 42.72 35.04
N LEU A 404 17.54 41.72 34.73
CA LEU A 404 18.87 41.54 35.34
C LEU A 404 19.79 42.74 35.08
N GLN A 405 19.82 43.27 33.85
CA GLN A 405 20.58 44.46 33.51
C GLN A 405 20.07 45.69 34.28
N ASN A 406 18.76 45.93 34.32
CA ASN A 406 18.18 47.03 35.08
C ASN A 406 18.42 46.93 36.59
N ARG A 407 18.51 45.72 37.16
CA ARG A 407 18.92 45.54 38.56
C ARG A 407 20.38 45.96 38.77
N ASN A 408 21.30 45.47 37.92
CA ASN A 408 22.72 45.82 37.98
C ASN A 408 22.94 47.34 37.76
N ILE A 409 22.21 47.95 36.82
CA ILE A 409 22.19 49.41 36.60
C ILE A 409 21.68 50.15 37.84
N LYS A 410 20.61 49.69 38.51
CA LYS A 410 20.14 50.30 39.77
C LYS A 410 21.17 50.20 40.91
N GLU A 411 21.91 49.09 41.00
CA GLU A 411 22.98 48.92 41.99
C GLU A 411 24.20 49.82 41.67
N LYS A 412 24.62 49.90 40.39
CA LYS A 412 25.66 50.83 39.92
C LYS A 412 25.27 52.30 40.09
N ASN A 413 24.02 52.67 39.79
CA ASN A 413 23.52 54.04 39.95
C ASN A 413 23.44 54.42 41.43
N ARG A 414 23.11 53.48 42.34
CA ARG A 414 23.21 53.73 43.80
C ARG A 414 24.65 53.99 44.24
N ALA A 415 25.62 53.23 43.72
CA ALA A 415 27.03 53.49 43.98
C ALA A 415 27.49 54.85 43.40
N LEU A 416 27.08 55.18 42.17
CA LEU A 416 27.40 56.46 41.52
C LEU A 416 26.78 57.64 42.27
N VAL A 417 25.52 57.55 42.71
CA VAL A 417 24.87 58.56 43.56
C VAL A 417 25.57 58.68 44.91
N LYS A 418 26.08 57.58 45.49
CA LYS A 418 26.93 57.66 46.67
C LYS A 418 28.20 58.48 46.37
N TYR A 419 28.97 58.10 45.35
CA TYR A 419 30.19 58.84 44.95
C TYR A 419 29.92 60.31 44.62
N VAL A 420 28.81 60.64 43.96
CA VAL A 420 28.41 62.03 43.65
C VAL A 420 28.06 62.79 44.93
N ASN A 421 27.34 62.18 45.89
CA ASN A 421 27.07 62.81 47.19
C ASN A 421 28.36 62.96 48.04
N GLU A 422 29.27 62.01 47.95
CA GLU A 422 30.59 62.01 48.63
C GLU A 422 31.47 63.13 48.05
N ALA A 423 31.53 63.26 46.71
CA ALA A 423 32.18 64.36 46.00
C ALA A 423 31.51 65.73 46.24
N LEU A 424 30.18 65.81 46.32
CA LEU A 424 29.46 67.03 46.71
C LEU A 424 29.73 67.40 48.18
N SER A 425 30.05 66.43 49.04
CA SER A 425 30.50 66.70 50.42
C SER A 425 31.92 67.28 50.45
N GLU A 426 32.82 66.82 49.58
CA GLU A 426 34.12 67.46 49.36
C GLU A 426 33.99 68.84 48.72
N GLN A 427 33.07 69.01 47.77
CA GLN A 427 32.81 70.29 47.12
C GLN A 427 32.25 71.30 48.12
N LYS A 428 31.36 70.88 49.04
CA LYS A 428 30.94 71.71 50.20
C LYS A 428 32.09 72.04 51.16
N LYS A 429 33.05 71.14 51.38
CA LYS A 429 34.28 71.47 52.14
C LYS A 429 35.18 72.46 51.41
N LYS A 430 35.27 72.39 50.08
CA LYS A 430 36.06 73.32 49.25
C LYS A 430 35.38 74.69 49.08
N GLN A 431 34.05 74.73 48.99
CA GLN A 431 33.24 75.95 48.87
C GLN A 431 33.04 76.71 50.21
N GLN A 432 33.69 76.28 51.30
CA GLN A 432 33.84 77.12 52.50
C GLN A 432 35.01 78.11 52.40
N LEU A 433 35.83 78.06 51.34
CA LEU A 433 36.76 79.13 50.94
C LEU A 433 36.35 79.67 49.56
N SER A 434 35.97 80.95 49.49
CA SER A 434 35.50 81.71 48.30
C SER A 434 34.25 81.16 47.58
N GLY A 435 33.24 81.97 47.24
CA GLY A 435 32.94 83.37 47.58
C GLY A 435 32.62 84.24 46.35
N ALA A 436 31.34 84.60 46.18
CA ALA A 436 30.74 85.45 45.14
C ALA A 436 30.85 84.95 43.68
N ASP A 437 29.87 85.13 42.77
CA ASP A 437 28.40 85.39 42.85
C ASP A 437 27.80 84.83 41.52
N ASP A 438 26.62 84.18 41.47
CA ASP A 438 25.25 84.74 41.37
C ASP A 438 25.03 85.59 40.08
N LYS A 439 23.99 85.44 39.22
CA LYS A 439 22.64 84.82 39.37
C LYS A 439 21.92 84.55 38.01
N SER A 440 20.94 83.62 37.99
CA SER A 440 19.82 83.41 37.00
C SER A 440 20.17 83.02 35.53
N ILE A 441 19.65 81.98 34.84
CA ILE A 441 18.27 81.40 34.66
C ILE A 441 17.38 82.32 33.78
N LEU A 442 16.78 81.94 32.63
CA LEU A 442 16.59 80.66 31.86
C LEU A 442 16.70 80.97 30.31
N TYR A 443 16.25 80.26 29.24
CA TYR A 443 15.35 79.11 28.98
C TYR A 443 15.61 78.39 27.60
N ASN A 444 14.56 78.02 26.83
CA ASN A 444 14.52 77.29 25.53
C ASN A 444 15.14 78.09 24.34
N ASP A 445 15.46 77.56 23.15
CA ASP A 445 14.64 76.67 22.28
C ASP A 445 15.39 75.82 21.21
N LEU A 446 14.63 75.26 20.25
CA LEU A 446 14.90 74.16 19.30
C LEU A 446 15.90 74.34 18.12
N ASP A 447 16.33 73.17 17.64
CA ASP A 447 16.56 72.71 16.25
C ASP A 447 17.76 73.14 15.35
N THR A 448 18.59 72.11 15.08
CA THR A 448 18.82 71.49 13.75
C THR A 448 19.27 72.32 12.54
N GLU A 449 20.44 71.97 11.98
CA GLU A 449 20.63 71.98 10.52
C GLU A 449 21.59 70.88 10.03
N SER A 450 21.21 70.16 8.96
CA SER A 450 22.04 69.15 8.28
C SER A 450 21.56 68.99 6.83
N SER A 451 22.35 69.40 5.83
CA SER A 451 21.78 69.76 4.52
C SER A 451 22.46 69.21 3.25
N ASP A 452 23.49 68.35 3.36
CA ASP A 452 24.19 67.79 2.18
C ASP A 452 23.95 66.30 1.89
N ILE A 453 23.44 65.52 2.85
CA ILE A 453 23.25 64.07 2.66
C ILE A 453 22.06 63.76 1.72
N ASP A 454 20.93 64.46 1.88
CA ASP A 454 19.69 64.16 1.15
C ASP A 454 19.78 64.38 -0.37
N LYS A 455 20.62 65.34 -0.80
CA LYS A 455 20.79 65.69 -2.22
C LYS A 455 21.41 64.55 -3.02
N GLU A 456 22.38 63.81 -2.48
CA GLU A 456 22.97 62.67 -3.19
C GLU A 456 21.98 61.50 -3.26
N TYR A 457 21.23 61.26 -2.18
CA TYR A 457 20.27 60.16 -2.07
C TYR A 457 19.13 60.27 -3.09
N GLU A 458 18.50 61.44 -3.23
CA GLU A 458 17.43 61.63 -4.21
C GLU A 458 17.93 61.55 -5.67
N ILE A 459 19.18 61.95 -5.95
CA ILE A 459 19.80 61.75 -7.27
C ILE A 459 20.05 60.25 -7.53
N ASN A 460 20.60 59.52 -6.56
CA ASN A 460 20.83 58.07 -6.66
C ASN A 460 19.50 57.34 -6.93
N LYS A 461 18.43 57.72 -6.24
CA LYS A 461 17.07 57.19 -6.38
C LYS A 461 16.45 57.45 -7.75
N GLN A 462 16.58 58.66 -8.31
CA GLN A 462 16.10 58.95 -9.67
C GLN A 462 16.85 58.17 -10.76
N VAL A 463 18.16 57.94 -10.60
CA VAL A 463 18.94 57.11 -11.54
C VAL A 463 18.56 55.63 -11.40
N PHE A 464 18.37 55.14 -10.17
CA PHE A 464 17.89 53.77 -9.95
C PHE A 464 16.53 53.51 -10.59
N GLN A 465 15.56 54.42 -10.45
CA GLN A 465 14.23 54.27 -11.07
C GLN A 465 14.30 54.14 -12.59
N LYS A 466 15.13 54.96 -13.26
CA LYS A 466 15.38 54.84 -14.70
C LYS A 466 16.01 53.49 -15.05
N LEU A 467 17.04 53.06 -14.32
CA LEU A 467 17.70 51.77 -14.55
C LEU A 467 16.76 50.56 -14.34
N ASP A 468 15.97 50.55 -13.26
CA ASP A 468 14.98 49.50 -12.97
C ASP A 468 13.92 49.42 -14.08
N SER A 469 13.41 50.56 -14.57
CA SER A 469 12.46 50.58 -15.68
C SER A 469 13.04 49.99 -16.97
N LEU A 470 14.32 50.23 -17.28
CA LEU A 470 14.98 49.66 -18.46
C LEU A 470 15.20 48.15 -18.30
N ILE A 471 15.72 47.71 -17.15
CA ILE A 471 15.96 46.29 -16.84
C ILE A 471 14.66 45.47 -16.94
N ARG A 472 13.53 46.03 -16.49
CA ARG A 472 12.22 45.38 -16.57
C ARG A 472 11.60 45.42 -17.96
N ARG A 473 11.57 46.58 -18.62
CA ARG A 473 10.89 46.77 -19.91
C ARG A 473 11.58 45.98 -21.03
N ASP A 474 12.91 45.98 -21.02
CA ASP A 474 13.73 45.33 -22.04
C ASP A 474 14.18 43.92 -21.60
N GLU A 475 13.56 43.39 -20.53
CA GLU A 475 13.74 42.06 -19.92
C GLU A 475 15.20 41.60 -19.71
N LEU A 476 16.12 42.54 -19.54
CA LEU A 476 17.57 42.31 -19.52
C LEU A 476 17.99 41.27 -18.47
N TYR A 477 17.23 41.17 -17.38
CA TYR A 477 17.44 40.20 -16.29
C TYR A 477 17.28 38.73 -16.75
N LEU A 478 16.60 38.44 -17.86
CA LEU A 478 16.49 37.09 -18.44
C LEU A 478 17.78 36.65 -19.14
N SER A 479 18.60 37.58 -19.63
CA SER A 479 19.91 37.25 -20.18
C SER A 479 20.82 36.70 -19.09
N ALA A 480 21.38 35.51 -19.29
CA ALA A 480 22.35 34.91 -18.38
C ALA A 480 23.67 35.71 -18.35
N ASP A 481 24.05 36.30 -19.49
CA ASP A 481 25.34 36.97 -19.72
C ASP A 481 25.34 38.45 -19.30
N LEU A 482 24.26 38.95 -18.68
CA LEU A 482 24.14 40.34 -18.20
C LEU A 482 25.26 40.68 -17.21
N SER A 483 26.26 41.44 -17.65
CA SER A 483 27.39 41.82 -16.80
C SER A 483 27.05 43.00 -15.88
N ARG A 484 27.82 43.14 -14.81
CA ARG A 484 27.76 44.33 -13.95
C ARG A 484 28.19 45.57 -14.71
N GLU A 485 29.18 45.42 -15.58
CA GLU A 485 29.85 46.46 -16.34
C GLU A 485 28.90 47.08 -17.39
N ASP A 486 27.94 46.32 -17.92
CA ASP A 486 26.86 46.85 -18.76
C ASP A 486 25.95 47.79 -17.98
N LEU A 487 25.43 47.33 -16.84
CA LEU A 487 24.51 48.13 -16.03
C LEU A 487 25.19 49.37 -15.41
N VAL A 488 26.47 49.28 -15.05
CA VAL A 488 27.29 50.42 -14.61
C VAL A 488 27.45 51.45 -15.73
N ARG A 489 27.67 51.02 -16.98
CA ARG A 489 27.72 51.89 -18.16
C ARG A 489 26.36 52.54 -18.45
N MET A 490 25.26 51.77 -18.42
CA MET A 490 23.90 52.28 -18.61
C MET A 490 23.46 53.28 -17.54
N ALA A 491 23.96 53.13 -16.30
CA ALA A 491 23.70 54.07 -15.21
C ALA A 491 24.58 55.35 -15.26
N HIS A 492 25.57 55.42 -16.16
CA HIS A 492 26.56 56.50 -16.24
C HIS A 492 27.26 56.82 -14.90
N MET A 493 27.55 55.78 -14.09
CA MET A 493 28.17 55.92 -12.76
C MET A 493 29.50 55.18 -12.64
N ASN A 494 30.30 55.54 -11.64
CA ASN A 494 31.44 54.71 -11.24
C ASN A 494 31.00 53.52 -10.39
N ASN A 495 31.85 52.49 -10.34
CA ASN A 495 31.53 51.20 -9.74
C ASN A 495 31.17 51.26 -8.24
N THR A 496 31.75 52.22 -7.50
CA THR A 496 31.51 52.44 -6.07
C THR A 496 30.16 53.12 -5.82
N ARG A 497 29.85 54.20 -6.56
CA ARG A 497 28.56 54.91 -6.46
C ARG A 497 27.42 54.01 -6.92
N PHE A 498 27.62 53.22 -7.96
CA PHE A 498 26.64 52.21 -8.39
C PHE A 498 26.35 51.17 -7.30
N ALA A 499 27.38 50.67 -6.60
CA ALA A 499 27.19 49.73 -5.49
C ALA A 499 26.39 50.36 -4.32
N LYS A 500 26.68 51.63 -4.00
CA LYS A 500 25.94 52.44 -3.02
C LYS A 500 24.48 52.60 -3.43
N MET A 501 24.21 53.14 -4.63
CA MET A 501 22.88 53.36 -5.19
C MET A 501 22.01 52.10 -5.18
N ILE A 502 22.53 50.96 -5.65
CA ILE A 502 21.77 49.70 -5.66
C ILE A 502 21.42 49.27 -4.24
N LYS A 503 22.36 49.36 -3.29
CA LYS A 503 22.11 48.97 -1.90
C LYS A 503 21.12 49.90 -1.19
N GLU A 504 21.18 51.20 -1.47
CA GLU A 504 20.24 52.22 -0.96
C GLU A 504 18.81 51.97 -1.44
N ASN A 505 18.63 51.61 -2.71
CA ASN A 505 17.29 51.49 -3.31
C ASN A 505 16.68 50.07 -3.24
N THR A 506 17.50 49.03 -3.08
CA THR A 506 17.02 47.61 -3.06
C THR A 506 17.25 46.90 -1.73
N GLY A 507 18.00 47.50 -0.79
CA GLY A 507 18.45 46.85 0.45
C GLY A 507 19.51 45.75 0.24
N THR A 508 19.82 45.38 -1.01
CA THR A 508 20.68 44.24 -1.37
C THR A 508 21.78 44.65 -2.37
N ASN A 509 22.59 43.69 -2.83
CA ASN A 509 23.56 43.91 -3.89
C ASN A 509 22.96 43.62 -5.27
N LEU A 510 23.66 44.01 -6.35
CA LEU A 510 23.18 43.83 -7.73
C LEU A 510 22.74 42.39 -8.02
N SER A 511 23.53 41.40 -7.61
CA SER A 511 23.23 39.98 -7.83
C SER A 511 21.97 39.55 -7.06
N GLY A 512 21.74 40.08 -5.86
CA GLY A 512 20.50 39.89 -5.11
C GLY A 512 19.28 40.45 -5.84
N TYR A 513 19.36 41.70 -6.30
CA TYR A 513 18.29 42.37 -7.05
C TYR A 513 17.95 41.65 -8.37
N ILE A 514 18.96 41.33 -9.20
CA ILE A 514 18.74 40.61 -10.47
C ILE A 514 18.18 39.19 -10.22
N ASN A 515 18.72 38.46 -9.23
CA ASN A 515 18.17 37.16 -8.86
C ASN A 515 16.73 37.26 -8.34
N GLU A 516 16.33 38.38 -7.73
CA GLU A 516 14.95 38.57 -7.31
C GLU A 516 13.99 38.68 -8.51
N LEU A 517 14.37 39.44 -9.54
CA LEU A 517 13.61 39.53 -10.80
C LEU A 517 13.50 38.16 -11.48
N ARG A 518 14.63 37.46 -11.62
CA ARG A 518 14.72 36.10 -12.20
C ARG A 518 13.83 35.10 -11.45
N LEU A 519 13.80 35.15 -10.11
CA LEU A 519 12.92 34.31 -9.30
C LEU A 519 11.44 34.65 -9.49
N ASN A 520 11.07 35.93 -9.58
CA ASN A 520 9.68 36.33 -9.80
C ASN A 520 9.16 35.82 -11.15
N HIS A 521 10.00 35.89 -12.20
CA HIS A 521 9.69 35.33 -13.51
C HIS A 521 9.58 33.79 -13.46
N ALA A 522 10.50 33.09 -12.80
CA ALA A 522 10.42 31.64 -12.62
C ALA A 522 9.14 31.20 -11.86
N ILE A 523 8.69 31.99 -10.87
CA ILE A 523 7.43 31.77 -10.15
C ILE A 523 6.21 32.00 -11.05
N HIS A 524 6.27 32.96 -11.99
CA HIS A 524 5.21 33.19 -12.98
C HIS A 524 5.13 32.05 -14.00
N LEU A 525 6.26 31.64 -14.59
CA LEU A 525 6.33 30.48 -15.48
C LEU A 525 5.83 29.19 -14.81
N LEU A 526 6.14 28.97 -13.53
CA LEU A 526 5.62 27.83 -12.76
C LEU A 526 4.10 27.86 -12.53
N LYS A 527 3.45 29.02 -12.66
CA LYS A 527 1.99 29.17 -12.57
C LYS A 527 1.33 29.02 -13.93
N GLU A 528 1.84 29.67 -14.97
CA GLU A 528 1.21 29.60 -16.29
C GLU A 528 1.48 28.25 -16.97
N HIS A 529 2.71 27.75 -16.89
CA HIS A 529 3.22 26.56 -17.60
C HIS A 529 3.64 25.42 -16.66
N PRO A 530 2.72 24.81 -15.89
CA PRO A 530 3.01 23.67 -15.03
C PRO A 530 3.42 22.40 -15.80
N GLU A 531 3.37 22.39 -17.13
CA GLU A 531 3.94 21.34 -17.98
C GLU A 531 5.48 21.44 -18.12
N TYR A 532 6.07 22.64 -18.10
CA TYR A 532 7.50 22.84 -18.38
C TYR A 532 8.44 22.25 -17.31
N THR A 533 9.61 21.75 -17.73
CA THR A 533 10.59 21.17 -16.80
C THR A 533 11.23 22.26 -15.93
N LEU A 534 11.58 21.92 -14.68
CA LEU A 534 12.21 22.87 -13.76
C LEU A 534 13.53 23.45 -14.31
N ARG A 535 14.26 22.67 -15.12
CA ARG A 535 15.47 23.13 -15.80
C ARG A 535 15.16 24.15 -16.90
N ALA A 536 14.17 23.86 -17.75
CA ALA A 536 13.74 24.81 -18.78
C ALA A 536 13.23 26.13 -18.17
N ILE A 537 12.51 26.08 -17.04
CA ILE A 537 12.04 27.29 -16.34
C ILE A 537 13.20 28.09 -15.73
N ALA A 538 14.22 27.42 -15.18
CA ALA A 538 15.42 28.08 -14.64
C ALA A 538 16.25 28.73 -15.76
N GLU A 539 16.48 28.02 -16.86
CA GLU A 539 17.19 28.51 -18.06
C GLU A 539 16.44 29.69 -18.70
N ALA A 540 15.13 29.57 -18.92
CA ALA A 540 14.27 30.65 -19.43
C ALA A 540 14.09 31.84 -18.45
N SER A 541 14.59 31.72 -17.22
CA SER A 541 14.64 32.81 -16.23
C SER A 541 16.07 33.31 -15.97
N GLY A 542 17.04 32.99 -16.84
CA GLY A 542 18.43 33.46 -16.74
C GLY A 542 19.24 32.82 -15.60
N ILE A 543 18.85 31.63 -15.11
CA ILE A 543 19.53 30.91 -14.02
C ILE A 543 20.09 29.58 -14.52
N ASN A 544 21.28 29.63 -15.13
CA ASN A 544 21.96 28.47 -15.73
C ASN A 544 22.39 27.37 -14.72
N SER A 545 22.34 27.64 -13.41
CA SER A 545 22.78 26.73 -12.35
C SER A 545 21.58 26.20 -11.55
N MET A 546 21.23 24.92 -11.76
CA MET A 546 20.15 24.27 -11.00
C MET A 546 20.36 24.26 -9.47
N PRO A 547 21.56 24.00 -8.92
CA PRO A 547 21.81 24.15 -7.48
C PRO A 547 21.54 25.57 -6.97
N THR A 548 21.92 26.58 -7.76
CA THR A 548 21.66 27.99 -7.44
C THR A 548 20.17 28.30 -7.52
N PHE A 549 19.46 27.82 -8.54
CA PHE A 549 17.99 27.94 -8.67
C PHE A 549 17.26 27.33 -7.46
N HIS A 550 17.57 26.07 -7.10
CA HIS A 550 16.96 25.40 -5.95
C HIS A 550 17.20 26.14 -4.63
N SER A 551 18.42 26.65 -4.41
CA SER A 551 18.76 27.44 -3.21
C SER A 551 18.01 28.78 -3.17
N LEU A 552 18.11 29.58 -4.25
CA LEU A 552 17.45 30.89 -4.36
C LEU A 552 15.93 30.78 -4.22
N PHE A 553 15.31 29.81 -4.90
CA PHE A 553 13.86 29.61 -4.89
C PHE A 553 13.36 29.16 -3.52
N LYS A 554 14.08 28.24 -2.86
CA LYS A 554 13.73 27.80 -1.50
C LYS A 554 13.91 28.91 -0.47
N ASN A 555 14.96 29.72 -0.59
CA ASN A 555 15.19 30.87 0.29
C ASN A 555 14.10 31.96 0.13
N LYS A 556 13.52 32.13 -1.07
CA LYS A 556 12.44 33.10 -1.31
C LYS A 556 11.03 32.58 -0.98
N THR A 557 10.73 31.32 -1.28
CA THR A 557 9.35 30.77 -1.18
C THR A 557 9.13 29.85 0.03
N GLY A 558 10.20 29.44 0.71
CA GLY A 558 10.18 28.41 1.76
C GLY A 558 10.10 26.96 1.23
N MET A 559 9.76 26.77 -0.05
CA MET A 559 9.55 25.48 -0.71
C MET A 559 10.57 25.25 -1.83
N THR A 560 10.89 24.01 -2.17
CA THR A 560 11.66 23.73 -3.39
C THR A 560 10.80 24.02 -4.64
N PRO A 561 11.43 24.30 -5.81
CA PRO A 561 10.71 24.40 -7.09
C PRO A 561 9.83 23.17 -7.38
N SER A 562 10.27 21.97 -6.99
CA SER A 562 9.52 20.72 -7.17
C SER A 562 8.25 20.65 -6.34
N GLU A 563 8.32 21.05 -5.07
CA GLU A 563 7.16 21.10 -4.17
C GLU A 563 6.17 22.17 -4.63
N PHE A 564 6.65 23.38 -4.93
CA PHE A 564 5.83 24.48 -5.45
C PHE A 564 5.14 24.11 -6.76
N LYS A 565 5.87 23.49 -7.70
CA LYS A 565 5.32 23.00 -8.97
C LYS A 565 4.20 21.97 -8.74
N LYS A 566 4.41 21.02 -7.82
CA LYS A 566 3.40 20.01 -7.50
C LYS A 566 2.14 20.68 -6.95
N THR A 567 2.25 21.57 -5.96
CA THR A 567 1.11 22.31 -5.42
C THR A 567 0.39 23.15 -6.46
N GLN A 568 1.07 23.67 -7.49
CA GLN A 568 0.42 24.36 -8.62
C GLN A 568 -0.44 23.41 -9.48
N ILE A 569 0.02 22.19 -9.74
CA ILE A 569 -0.74 21.16 -10.46
C ILE A 569 -1.93 20.67 -9.60
N ASP A 570 -1.68 20.37 -8.33
CA ASP A 570 -2.67 19.93 -7.34
C ASP A 570 -3.75 21.02 -7.04
N MET A 571 -3.58 22.25 -7.55
CA MET A 571 -4.55 23.37 -7.46
C MET A 571 -5.22 23.74 -8.80
N LYS A 572 -4.88 23.05 -9.90
CA LYS A 572 -5.48 23.22 -11.24
C LYS A 572 -6.31 21.99 -11.68
N GLN A 573 -6.45 21.00 -10.81
CA GLN A 573 -7.33 19.83 -10.95
C GLN A 573 -8.55 19.99 -10.03
#